data_AF-A0A645HTK4-F1
#
_entry.id   AF-A0A645HTK4-F1
#
_cell.length_a   1.000
_cell.length_b   1.000
_cell.length_c   1.000
_cell.angle_alpha   90.00
_cell.angle_beta   90.00
_cell.angle_gamma   90.00
#
_symmetry.space_group_name_H-M   'P 1'
#
loop_
_entity.id
_entity.type
_entity.pdbx_description
1 polymer ?
#
loop_
_entity_poly.entity_id
_entity_poly.type
_entity_poly.pdbx_seq_one_letter_code
_entity_poly.pdbx_strand_id
1 'polypeptide(L)'
;MVKGFEHVIRPSVYMAYEDKYFDSLAVNLAFIHYEKLAEMFGGYGELVEDPDQIVPAIERAIASGKPAIVNVRVEDILKDGYSTRTKVMATAFAPYCRDYE
;
A
#
# COMPACT_ATOMS: atom_id res chain seq x y z
N MET A 1 -25.38 8.54 8.24
CA MET A 1 -25.30 8.50 6.76
C MET A 1 -24.25 9.53 6.35
N VAL A 2 -23.12 9.10 5.81
CA VAL A 2 -22.06 10.02 5.33
C VAL A 2 -22.44 10.41 3.90
N LYS A 3 -22.77 11.69 3.70
CA LYS A 3 -23.09 12.25 2.39
C LYS A 3 -21.83 12.19 1.50
N GLY A 4 -21.93 11.71 0.27
CA GLY A 4 -20.82 11.62 -0.70
C GLY A 4 -20.38 10.21 -1.09
N PHE A 5 -20.91 9.16 -0.46
CA PHE A 5 -20.60 7.75 -0.81
C PHE A 5 -21.49 7.19 -1.94
N GLU A 6 -22.57 7.88 -2.31
CA GLU A 6 -23.48 7.53 -3.40
C GLU A 6 -22.81 7.50 -4.80
N HIS A 7 -21.56 7.95 -4.87
CA HIS A 7 -20.81 8.32 -6.06
C HIS A 7 -19.41 7.65 -6.05
N VAL A 8 -19.29 6.43 -5.52
CA VAL A 8 -18.05 5.66 -5.62
C VAL A 8 -17.95 4.99 -7.01
N ILE A 9 -16.74 4.64 -7.46
CA ILE A 9 -16.50 3.79 -8.64
C ILE A 9 -17.55 2.68 -8.71
N ARG A 10 -18.13 2.45 -9.90
CA ARG A 10 -19.17 1.43 -10.16
C ARG A 10 -18.83 0.14 -9.39
N PRO A 11 -19.59 -0.24 -8.33
CA PRO A 11 -19.24 -1.37 -7.48
C PRO A 11 -19.12 -2.67 -8.28
N SER A 12 -19.93 -2.82 -9.31
CA SER A 12 -19.88 -3.95 -10.25
C SER A 12 -18.55 -4.04 -10.99
N VAL A 13 -18.00 -2.90 -11.43
CA VAL A 13 -16.69 -2.81 -12.09
C VAL A 13 -15.57 -3.09 -11.10
N TYR A 14 -15.66 -2.50 -9.91
CA TYR A 14 -14.69 -2.69 -8.83
C TYR A 14 -14.59 -4.16 -8.41
N MET A 15 -15.72 -4.80 -8.12
CA MET A 15 -15.78 -6.22 -7.75
C MET A 15 -15.31 -7.15 -8.87
N ALA A 16 -15.70 -6.89 -10.13
CA ALA A 16 -15.25 -7.70 -11.26
C ALA A 16 -13.74 -7.56 -11.53
N TYR A 17 -13.17 -6.38 -11.29
CA TYR A 17 -11.73 -6.16 -11.40
C TYR A 17 -10.99 -6.93 -10.30
N GLU A 18 -11.50 -6.90 -9.07
CA GLU A 18 -10.87 -7.57 -7.94
C GLU A 18 -10.97 -9.08 -8.00
N ASP A 19 -12.11 -9.64 -8.42
CA ASP A 19 -12.24 -11.09 -8.64
C ASP A 19 -11.24 -11.59 -9.71
N LYS A 20 -10.93 -10.73 -10.70
CA LYS A 20 -10.07 -11.10 -11.83
C LYS A 20 -8.58 -10.88 -11.54
N TYR A 21 -8.24 -9.80 -10.84
CA TYR A 21 -6.85 -9.35 -10.69
C TYR A 21 -6.32 -9.51 -9.26
N PHE A 22 -7.18 -9.80 -8.27
CA PHE A 22 -6.83 -9.83 -6.84
C PHE A 22 -6.04 -8.60 -6.39
N ASP A 23 -6.25 -7.50 -7.11
CA ASP A 23 -5.48 -6.29 -7.01
C ASP A 23 -6.45 -5.15 -6.68
N SER A 24 -6.39 -4.64 -5.46
CA SER A 24 -7.34 -3.64 -4.98
C SER A 24 -7.19 -2.36 -5.79
N LEU A 25 -8.18 -2.11 -6.66
CA LEU A 25 -8.18 -0.98 -7.58
C LEU A 25 -8.04 0.34 -6.80
N ALA A 26 -7.13 1.21 -7.24
CA ALA A 26 -6.84 2.52 -6.66
C ALA A 26 -6.20 2.54 -5.25
N VAL A 27 -5.89 1.38 -4.65
CA VAL A 27 -5.20 1.32 -3.34
C VAL A 27 -3.97 0.42 -3.32
N ASN A 28 -3.78 -0.45 -4.32
CA ASN A 28 -2.50 -1.13 -4.49
C ASN A 28 -1.52 -0.22 -5.23
N LEU A 29 -0.46 0.16 -4.53
CA LEU A 29 0.62 0.98 -5.07
C LEU A 29 1.79 0.04 -5.34
N ALA A 30 2.36 0.15 -6.54
CA ALA A 30 3.57 -0.57 -6.87
C ALA A 30 4.68 -0.27 -5.85
N PHE A 31 5.57 -1.24 -5.64
CA PHE A 31 6.72 -1.04 -4.75
C PHE A 31 7.53 0.19 -5.15
N ILE A 32 7.80 1.08 -4.19
CA ILE A 32 8.54 2.32 -4.41
C ILE A 32 9.89 2.25 -3.69
N HIS A 33 10.95 2.58 -4.43
CA HIS A 33 12.32 2.69 -3.93
C HIS A 33 12.54 4.00 -3.14
N TYR A 34 11.89 4.13 -1.98
CA TYR A 34 11.97 5.33 -1.15
C TYR A 34 13.41 5.63 -0.69
N GLU A 35 14.25 4.61 -0.51
CA GLU A 35 15.65 4.77 -0.15
C GLU A 35 16.43 5.61 -1.16
N LYS A 36 16.10 5.52 -2.45
CA LYS A 36 16.72 6.34 -3.50
C LYS A 36 16.37 7.82 -3.38
N LEU A 37 15.22 8.15 -2.79
CA LEU A 37 14.89 9.55 -2.50
C LEU A 37 15.88 10.13 -1.48
N ALA A 38 16.27 9.36 -0.46
CA ALA A 38 17.28 9.83 0.49
C ALA A 38 18.60 10.14 -0.22
N GLU A 39 19.06 9.24 -1.10
CA GLU A 39 20.29 9.44 -1.89
C GLU A 39 20.23 10.70 -2.76
N MET A 40 19.09 10.96 -3.42
CA MET A 40 18.89 12.15 -4.25
C MET A 40 19.05 13.47 -3.48
N PHE A 41 18.72 13.48 -2.19
CA PHE A 41 18.88 14.64 -1.31
C PHE A 41 20.20 14.62 -0.51
N GLY A 42 21.15 13.76 -0.87
CA GLY A 42 22.45 13.63 -0.21
C GLY A 42 22.42 12.87 1.13
N GLY A 43 21.30 12.23 1.43
CA GLY A 43 21.08 11.37 2.59
C GLY A 43 21.64 9.95 2.44
N TYR A 44 21.25 9.07 3.36
CA TYR A 44 21.54 7.63 3.35
C TYR A 44 20.29 6.85 2.94
N GLY A 45 20.41 6.00 1.91
CA GLY A 45 19.35 5.09 1.50
C GLY A 45 19.80 3.64 1.63
N GLU A 46 18.97 2.78 2.24
CA GLU A 46 19.17 1.34 2.21
C GLU A 46 17.83 0.60 2.05
N LEU A 47 17.79 -0.39 1.15
CA LEU A 47 16.67 -1.32 0.99
C LEU A 47 16.96 -2.60 1.78
N VAL A 48 16.04 -3.01 2.65
CA VAL A 48 16.12 -4.22 3.46
C VAL A 48 15.03 -5.20 3.02
N GLU A 49 15.43 -6.38 2.54
CA GLU A 49 14.51 -7.47 2.16
C GLU A 49 14.54 -8.66 3.12
N ASP A 50 15.54 -8.69 4.02
CA ASP A 50 15.72 -9.72 5.03
C ASP A 50 15.44 -9.13 6.43
N PRO A 51 14.49 -9.69 7.22
CA PRO A 51 14.23 -9.24 8.58
C PRO A 51 15.46 -9.18 9.47
N ASP A 52 16.43 -10.08 9.30
CA ASP A 52 17.66 -10.12 10.11
C ASP A 52 18.58 -8.93 9.82
N GLN A 53 18.36 -8.22 8.72
CA GLN A 53 19.12 -7.03 8.34
C GLN A 53 18.52 -5.71 8.85
N ILE A 54 17.32 -5.72 9.44
CA ILE A 54 16.66 -4.48 9.89
C ILE A 54 17.51 -3.73 10.92
N VAL A 55 17.93 -4.42 11.99
CA VAL A 55 18.74 -3.79 13.05
C VAL A 55 20.11 -3.35 12.53
N PRO A 56 20.88 -4.20 11.82
CA PRO A 56 22.15 -3.78 11.21
C PRO A 56 22.02 -2.59 10.25
N ALA A 57 20.95 -2.51 9.44
CA ALA A 57 20.73 -1.39 8.52
C ALA A 57 20.49 -0.07 9.26
N ILE A 58 19.74 -0.12 10.37
CA ILE A 58 19.54 1.05 11.24
C ILE A 58 20.86 1.50 11.86
N GLU A 59 21.71 0.59 12.31
CA GLU A 59 23.03 0.93 12.86
C GLU A 59 23.92 1.62 11.82
N ARG A 60 23.96 1.11 10.58
CA ARG A 60 24.67 1.75 9.45
C ARG A 60 24.10 3.12 9.12
N ALA A 61 22.78 3.26 9.09
CA ALA A 61 22.11 4.53 8.83
C ALA A 61 22.46 5.58 9.89
N ILE A 62 22.48 5.22 11.18
CA ILE A 62 22.91 6.10 12.27
C ILE A 62 24.38 6.47 12.13
N ALA A 63 25.25 5.49 11.88
CA ALA A 63 26.69 5.72 11.70
C ALA A 63 27.01 6.63 10.51
N SER A 64 26.13 6.69 9.50
CA SER A 64 26.29 7.57 8.34
C SER A 64 26.26 9.06 8.69
N GLY A 65 25.63 9.44 9.82
CA GLY A 65 25.46 10.83 10.23
C GLY A 65 24.58 11.67 9.31
N LYS A 66 23.83 11.03 8.39
CA LYS A 66 22.99 11.68 7.39
C LYS A 66 21.50 11.47 7.69
N PRO A 67 20.60 12.35 7.20
CA PRO A 67 19.19 12.00 7.05
C PRO A 67 19.06 10.69 6.26
N ALA A 68 18.30 9.73 6.78
CA ALA A 68 18.32 8.37 6.26
C ALA A 68 16.90 7.81 6.02
N ILE A 69 16.77 6.99 4.98
CA ILE A 69 15.62 6.11 4.75
C ILE A 69 16.12 4.66 4.73
N VAL A 70 15.67 3.88 5.69
CA VAL A 70 15.78 2.41 5.69
C VAL A 70 14.45 1.86 5.18
N ASN A 71 14.39 1.50 3.90
CA ASN A 71 13.19 1.00 3.24
C ASN A 71 13.07 -0.51 3.49
N VAL A 72 12.20 -0.92 4.42
CA VAL A 72 12.00 -2.33 4.76
C VAL A 72 10.88 -2.90 3.91
N ARG A 73 11.21 -3.86 3.06
CA ARG A 73 10.23 -4.61 2.29
C ARG A 73 9.50 -5.58 3.21
N VAL A 74 8.20 -5.42 3.30
CA VAL A 74 7.31 -6.33 4.02
C VAL A 74 6.52 -7.19 3.03
N GLU A 75 5.94 -8.28 3.54
CA GLU A 75 4.99 -9.06 2.77
C GLU A 75 3.81 -8.20 2.32
N ASP A 76 3.40 -8.37 1.07
CA ASP A 76 2.23 -7.71 0.53
C ASP A 76 0.97 -8.42 1.06
N ILE A 77 0.36 -7.81 2.07
CA ILE A 77 -0.86 -8.32 2.70
C ILE A 77 -2.11 -8.20 1.81
N LEU A 78 -2.00 -7.58 0.64
CA LEU A 78 -3.07 -7.45 -0.36
C LEU A 78 -2.90 -8.41 -1.53
N LYS A 79 -1.79 -9.16 -1.59
CA LYS A 79 -1.48 -10.08 -2.69
C LYS A 79 -2.52 -11.19 -2.88
N ASP A 80 -3.29 -11.50 -1.84
CA ASP A 80 -4.40 -12.45 -1.84
C ASP A 80 -5.79 -11.75 -1.83
N GLY A 81 -5.81 -10.47 -2.25
CA GLY A 81 -6.96 -9.58 -2.18
C GLY A 81 -7.07 -8.88 -0.82
N TYR A 82 -8.20 -8.22 -0.61
CA TYR A 82 -8.47 -7.45 0.61
C TYR A 82 -8.09 -8.11 1.94
N SER A 83 -7.64 -7.26 2.88
CA SER A 83 -7.76 -7.58 4.30
C SER A 83 -9.21 -7.99 4.64
N THR A 84 -9.40 -8.96 5.55
CA THR A 84 -10.73 -9.38 6.00
C THR A 84 -11.63 -8.20 6.38
N ARG A 85 -11.03 -7.14 6.96
CA ARG A 85 -11.71 -5.89 7.34
C ARG A 85 -12.26 -5.12 6.13
N THR A 86 -11.55 -5.10 5.00
CA THR A 86 -11.97 -4.37 3.81
C THR A 86 -13.09 -5.10 3.06
N LYS A 87 -13.07 -6.44 3.00
CA LYS A 87 -14.21 -7.23 2.46
C LYS A 87 -15.50 -6.93 3.21
N VAL A 88 -15.45 -6.85 4.54
CA VAL A 88 -16.63 -6.52 5.37
C VAL A 88 -17.18 -5.15 5.03
N MET A 89 -16.32 -4.13 4.86
CA MET A 89 -16.79 -2.79 4.47
C MET A 89 -17.35 -2.78 3.05
N ALA A 90 -16.66 -3.39 2.08
CA ALA A 90 -17.13 -3.44 0.69
C ALA A 90 -18.50 -4.11 0.57
N THR A 91 -18.71 -5.26 1.22
CA THR A 91 -20.01 -5.95 1.24
C THR A 91 -21.07 -5.15 2.00
N ALA A 92 -20.73 -4.55 3.14
CA ALA A 92 -21.67 -3.76 3.93
C ALA A 92 -22.13 -2.49 3.20
N PHE A 93 -21.27 -1.90 2.37
CA PHE A 93 -21.57 -0.66 1.65
C PHE A 93 -22.11 -0.87 0.23
N ALA A 94 -21.93 -2.05 -0.37
CA ALA A 94 -22.40 -2.34 -1.72
C ALA A 94 -23.88 -1.98 -1.98
N PRO A 95 -24.84 -2.20 -1.05
CA PRO A 95 -26.25 -1.81 -1.26
C PRO A 95 -26.50 -0.30 -1.32
N TYR A 96 -25.54 0.52 -0.86
CA TYR A 96 -25.67 1.97 -0.74
C TYR A 96 -24.94 2.74 -1.85
N CYS A 97 -24.10 2.06 -2.63
CA CYS A 97 -23.39 2.64 -3.76
C CYS A 97 -24.28 2.57 -5.02
N ARG A 98 -24.27 3.62 -5.85
CA ARG A 98 -24.93 3.61 -7.17
C ARG A 98 -23.87 3.70 -8.26
N ASP A 99 -24.14 3.05 -9.38
CA ASP A 99 -23.37 3.30 -10.58
C ASP A 99 -23.63 4.73 -11.07
N TYR A 100 -22.59 5.45 -11.47
CA TYR A 100 -22.75 6.70 -12.22
C TYR A 100 -23.39 6.39 -13.57
N GLU A 101 -24.46 7.11 -13.93
CA GLU A 101 -25.07 7.10 -15.27
C GLU A 101 -24.08 7.62 -16.33
#